data_AF-A0A954F1W4-F1
#
_entry.id   AF-A0A954F1W4-F1
#
_cell.length_a   1.000
_cell.length_b   1.000
_cell.length_c   1.000
_cell.angle_alpha   90.00
_cell.angle_beta   90.00
_cell.angle_gamma   90.00
#
_symmetry.space_group_name_H-M   'P 1'
#
loop_
_entity.id
_entity.type
_entity.pdbx_description
1 polymer ?
#
loop_
_entity_poly.entity_id
_entity_poly.type
_entity_poly.pdbx_seq_one_letter_code
_entity_poly.pdbx_strand_id
1 'polypeptide(L)'
;MSEYDATHFTVEPVEGDNQIAITIHASDGNKWEYGIPYSPDSGRYTFEELDVIAMDFGDDFAEELSEKLAEVVADVISKNG
;
A
#
# COMPACT_ATOMS: atom_id res chain seq x y z
N MET A 1 -9.82 -13.19 -12.99
CA MET A 1 -8.74 -14.07 -12.52
C MET A 1 -7.54 -13.17 -12.41
N SER A 2 -6.91 -13.13 -11.25
CA SER A 2 -5.66 -12.41 -11.04
C SER A 2 -4.57 -13.00 -11.93
N GLU A 3 -3.66 -12.15 -12.39
CA GLU A 3 -2.48 -12.55 -13.16
C GLU A 3 -1.40 -13.15 -12.23
N TYR A 4 -1.33 -12.65 -11.00
CA TYR A 4 -0.39 -13.08 -9.97
C TYR A 4 -1.11 -13.52 -8.68
N ASP A 5 -0.39 -14.30 -7.87
CA ASP A 5 -0.85 -14.74 -6.55
C ASP A 5 0.08 -14.12 -5.49
N ALA A 6 -0.44 -13.14 -4.76
CA ALA A 6 0.28 -12.47 -3.69
C ALA A 6 0.40 -13.39 -2.47
N THR A 7 1.63 -13.65 -2.05
CA THR A 7 1.92 -14.52 -0.89
C THR A 7 2.16 -13.72 0.39
N HIS A 8 2.68 -12.50 0.26
CA HIS A 8 2.99 -11.62 1.37
C HIS A 8 3.04 -10.16 0.90
N PHE A 9 2.62 -9.24 1.75
CA PHE A 9 2.82 -7.81 1.51
C PHE A 9 3.13 -7.06 2.81
N THR A 10 3.81 -5.92 2.69
CA THR A 10 4.04 -4.98 3.80
C THR A 10 3.55 -3.59 3.41
N VAL A 11 3.12 -2.83 4.43
CA VAL A 11 2.69 -1.44 4.32
C VAL A 11 3.27 -0.71 5.51
N GLU A 12 4.27 0.14 5.28
CA GLU A 12 5.11 0.69 6.34
C GLU A 12 5.44 2.16 6.07
N PRO A 13 5.40 3.05 7.08
CA PRO A 13 5.85 4.42 6.91
C PRO A 13 7.36 4.47 6.68
N VAL A 14 7.80 5.37 5.80
CA VAL A 14 9.22 5.65 5.58
C VAL A 14 9.69 6.66 6.63
N GLU A 15 10.62 6.24 7.49
CA GLU A 15 11.15 7.11 8.54
C GLU A 15 11.82 8.37 7.95
N GLY A 16 11.38 9.54 8.41
CA GLY A 16 11.89 10.83 7.96
C GLY A 16 11.34 11.32 6.63
N ASP A 17 10.36 10.62 6.05
CA ASP A 17 9.69 11.00 4.81
C ASP A 17 8.16 11.00 4.99
N ASN A 18 7.45 11.70 4.11
CA ASN A 18 5.99 11.74 4.06
C ASN A 18 5.46 10.71 3.05
N GLN A 19 5.97 9.48 3.16
CA GLN A 19 5.66 8.40 2.25
C GLN A 19 5.39 7.10 3.02
N ILE A 20 4.44 6.31 2.52
CA ILE A 20 4.23 4.92 2.93
C ILE A 20 4.80 4.00 1.85
N ALA A 21 5.68 3.09 2.24
CA ALA A 21 6.20 2.05 1.37
C ALA A 21 5.27 0.84 1.38
N ILE A 22 4.96 0.34 0.18
CA ILE A 22 4.21 -0.89 -0.01
C ILE A 22 5.09 -1.87 -0.75
N THR A 23 5.22 -3.09 -0.23
CA THR A 23 5.96 -4.18 -0.88
C THR A 23 5.04 -5.37 -1.06
N ILE A 24 4.96 -5.93 -2.26
CA ILE A 24 4.18 -7.14 -2.57
C ILE A 24 5.13 -8.23 -3.06
N HIS A 25 5.00 -9.43 -2.51
CA HIS A 25 5.72 -10.63 -2.92
C HIS A 25 4.75 -11.65 -3.52
N ALA A 26 4.97 -12.03 -4.78
CA ALA A 26 4.17 -13.07 -5.43
C ALA A 26 4.81 -14.45 -5.36
N SER A 27 4.00 -15.47 -5.59
CA SER A 27 4.41 -16.89 -5.56
C SER A 27 5.40 -17.28 -6.66
N ASP A 28 5.47 -16.51 -7.74
CA ASP A 28 6.42 -16.68 -8.85
C ASP A 28 7.81 -16.09 -8.55
N GLY A 29 7.99 -15.45 -7.40
CA GLY A 29 9.22 -14.80 -6.96
C GLY A 29 9.36 -13.34 -7.39
N ASN A 30 8.36 -12.78 -8.09
CA ASN A 30 8.32 -11.36 -8.41
C ASN A 30 8.01 -10.52 -7.17
N LYS A 31 8.48 -9.27 -7.22
CA LYS A 31 8.32 -8.27 -6.17
C LYS A 31 7.91 -6.93 -6.78
N TRP A 32 6.92 -6.28 -6.18
CA TRP A 32 6.50 -4.92 -6.53
C TRP A 32 6.71 -4.00 -5.33
N GLU A 33 7.16 -2.78 -5.61
CA GLU A 33 7.45 -1.77 -4.60
C GLU A 33 6.79 -0.46 -5.01
N TYR A 34 5.97 0.10 -4.13
CA TYR A 34 5.27 1.36 -4.34
C TYR A 34 5.56 2.33 -3.21
N GLY A 35 5.65 3.61 -3.56
CA GLY A 35 5.82 4.71 -2.63
C GLY A 35 4.61 5.63 -2.67
N ILE A 36 3.81 5.63 -1.61
CA ILE A 36 2.57 6.41 -1.56
C ILE A 36 2.82 7.70 -0.78
N PRO A 37 2.88 8.85 -1.46
CA PRO A 37 3.00 10.12 -0.76
C PRO A 37 1.71 10.43 0.00
N TYR A 38 1.85 10.92 1.24
CA TYR A 38 0.72 11.39 2.04
C TYR A 38 0.98 12.79 2.59
N SER A 39 -0.09 13.53 2.88
CA SER A 39 -0.02 14.82 3.56
C SER A 39 0.05 14.60 5.07
N PRO A 40 1.13 15.00 5.76
CA PRO A 40 1.24 14.79 7.21
C PRO A 40 0.22 15.61 8.02
N ASP A 41 -0.23 16.75 7.50
CA ASP A 41 -1.21 17.61 8.17
C ASP A 41 -2.65 17.07 8.10
N SER A 42 -2.99 16.33 7.04
CA SER A 42 -4.37 15.97 6.72
C SER A 42 -4.62 14.48 6.49
N GLY A 43 -3.56 13.69 6.35
CA GLY A 43 -3.64 12.28 6.02
C GLY A 43 -4.08 11.95 4.61
N ARG A 44 -4.27 12.96 3.76
CA ARG A 44 -4.67 12.71 2.38
C ARG A 44 -3.53 12.04 1.62
N TYR A 45 -3.85 10.96 0.93
CA TYR A 45 -2.96 10.26 0.02
C TYR A 45 -3.73 9.92 -1.26
N THR A 46 -2.98 9.67 -2.33
CA THR A 46 -3.51 9.13 -3.59
C THR A 46 -2.72 7.88 -3.92
N PHE A 47 -3.42 6.80 -4.27
CA PHE A 47 -2.79 5.58 -4.71
C PHE A 47 -3.26 5.26 -6.14
N GLU A 48 -2.47 5.71 -7.12
CA GLU A 48 -2.85 5.64 -8.53
C GLU A 48 -2.73 4.21 -9.09
N GLU A 49 -1.85 3.39 -8.53
CA GLU A 49 -1.60 2.02 -8.97
C GLU A 49 -2.60 0.99 -8.39
N LEU A 50 -3.55 1.40 -7.54
CA LEU A 50 -4.50 0.48 -6.92
C LEU A 50 -5.36 -0.26 -7.96
N ASP A 51 -5.78 0.43 -9.02
CA ASP A 51 -6.55 -0.20 -10.11
C ASP A 51 -5.71 -1.25 -10.86
N VAL A 52 -4.41 -1.02 -11.00
CA VAL A 52 -3.48 -1.97 -11.62
C VAL A 52 -3.29 -3.18 -10.70
N ILE A 53 -3.15 -2.95 -9.39
CA ILE A 53 -3.05 -4.03 -8.40
C ILE A 53 -4.33 -4.89 -8.39
N ALA A 54 -5.51 -4.28 -8.51
CA ALA A 54 -6.77 -5.02 -8.61
C ALA A 54 -6.81 -5.90 -9.88
N MET A 55 -6.30 -5.40 -11.01
CA MET A 55 -6.17 -6.19 -12.23
C MET A 55 -5.17 -7.35 -12.09
N ASP A 56 -4.03 -7.09 -11.45
CA ASP A 56 -2.90 -8.02 -11.37
C ASP A 56 -3.10 -9.08 -10.27
N PHE A 57 -3.60 -8.70 -9.10
CA PHE A 57 -3.71 -9.54 -7.90
C PHE A 57 -5.15 -9.83 -7.48
N GLY A 58 -6.13 -9.15 -8.09
CA GLY A 58 -7.56 -9.30 -7.81
C GLY A 58 -8.11 -8.22 -6.89
N ASP A 59 -9.41 -7.95 -7.04
CA ASP A 59 -10.11 -6.91 -6.28
C ASP A 59 -10.05 -7.13 -4.77
N ASP A 60 -10.20 -8.38 -4.30
CA ASP A 60 -10.16 -8.71 -2.87
C ASP A 60 -8.81 -8.33 -2.23
N PHE A 61 -7.70 -8.58 -2.95
CA PHE A 61 -6.36 -8.22 -2.47
C PHE A 61 -6.15 -6.70 -2.49
N ALA A 62 -6.62 -6.03 -3.54
CA ALA A 62 -6.53 -4.57 -3.63
C ALA A 62 -7.34 -3.89 -2.51
N GLU A 63 -8.53 -4.41 -2.18
CA GLU A 63 -9.34 -3.92 -1.06
C GLU A 63 -8.59 -4.08 0.27
N GLU A 64 -8.07 -5.28 0.58
CA GLU A 64 -7.28 -5.55 1.79
C GLU A 64 -6.08 -4.60 1.92
N LEU A 65 -5.34 -4.42 0.84
CA LEU A 65 -4.16 -3.56 0.81
C LEU A 65 -4.55 -2.09 1.01
N SER A 66 -5.67 -1.65 0.42
CA SER A 66 -6.19 -0.29 0.59
C SER A 66 -6.63 0.01 2.03
N GLU A 67 -7.27 -0.96 2.69
CA GLU A 67 -7.66 -0.86 4.10
C GLU A 67 -6.41 -0.76 4.99
N LYS A 68 -5.40 -1.58 4.71
CA LYS A 68 -4.14 -1.55 5.46
C LYS A 68 -3.39 -0.23 5.30
N LEU A 69 -3.37 0.31 4.09
CA LEU A 69 -2.80 1.63 3.81
C LEU A 69 -3.51 2.73 4.59
N ALA A 70 -4.84 2.72 4.61
CA ALA A 70 -5.62 3.68 5.38
C ALA A 70 -5.33 3.60 6.88
N GLU A 71 -5.23 2.38 7.43
CA GLU A 71 -4.88 2.14 8.84
C GLU A 71 -3.50 2.72 9.18
N VAL A 72 -2.49 2.41 8.35
CA VAL A 72 -1.11 2.88 8.56
C VAL A 72 -1.02 4.40 8.48
N VAL A 73 -1.66 5.01 7.48
CA VAL A 73 -1.70 6.48 7.35
C VAL A 73 -2.36 7.11 8.57
N ALA A 74 -3.49 6.57 9.04
CA ALA A 74 -4.18 7.06 10.23
C ALA A 74 -3.32 6.96 11.50
N ASP A 75 -2.62 5.83 11.69
CA ASP A 75 -1.72 5.62 12.82
C ASP A 75 -0.54 6.62 12.82
N VAL A 76 0.05 6.86 11.64
CA VAL A 76 1.15 7.82 11.48
C VAL A 76 0.71 9.25 11.83
N ILE A 77 -0.47 9.68 11.36
CA ILE A 77 -0.99 11.02 11.68
C ILE A 77 -1.33 11.13 13.17
N SER A 78 -1.94 10.09 13.75
CA SER A 78 -2.30 10.08 15.17
C SER A 78 -1.07 10.16 16.08
N LYS A 79 0.11 9.72 15.62
CA LYS A 79 1.36 9.81 16.36
C LYS A 79 2.09 11.15 16.16
N ASN A 80 1.78 11.86 15.07
CA ASN A 80 2.41 13.12 14.70
C ASN A 80 1.62 14.37 15.14
N GLY A 81 0.36 14.22 15.58
CA GLY A 81 -0.49 15.30 16.14
C GLY A 81 -0.46 15.37 17.66
#